data_AF-A0A915MF76-F1
#
_entry.id   AF-A0A915MF76-F1
#
_cell.length_a   1.000
_cell.length_b   1.000
_cell.length_c   1.000
_cell.angle_alpha   90.00
_cell.angle_beta   90.00
_cell.angle_gamma   90.00
#
_symmetry.space_group_name_H-M   'P 1'
#
loop_
_entity.id
_entity.type
_entity.pdbx_description
1 polymer ?
#
loop_
_entity_poly.entity_id
_entity_poly.type
_entity_poly.pdbx_seq_one_letter_code
_entity_poly.pdbx_strand_id
1 'polypeptide(L)' 'MLHSIPASSVSSERLFSKAGLIFGNALRNRLSGEMVEKILVVKANMDKLLLGPPTEIDSDETVDFDVDLNDI' A
#
# COMPACT_ATOMS: atom_id res chain seq x y z
N MET A 1 -23.79 -4.27 16.69
CA MET A 1 -22.39 -4.50 16.28
C MET A 1 -22.20 -5.58 15.20
N LEU A 2 -23.23 -6.32 14.78
CA LEU A 2 -23.09 -7.36 13.73
C LEU A 2 -22.65 -6.80 12.36
N HIS A 3 -23.05 -5.57 12.03
CA HIS A 3 -22.76 -4.92 10.74
C HIS A 3 -21.29 -4.54 10.51
N SER A 4 -20.42 -4.68 11.52
CA SER A 4 -19.01 -4.30 11.45
C SER A 4 -18.09 -5.47 11.10
N ILE A 5 -18.62 -6.69 11.11
CA ILE A 5 -17.86 -7.90 10.76
C ILE A 5 -17.92 -8.04 9.23
N PRO A 6 -16.78 -8.03 8.53
CA PRO A 6 -16.78 -8.25 7.10
C PRO A 6 -17.30 -9.67 6.80
N ALA A 7 -18.20 -9.77 5.81
CA ALA A 7 -18.79 -11.06 5.41
C ALA A 7 -17.77 -12.03 4.77
N SER A 8 -16.58 -11.55 4.46
CA SER A 8 -15.56 -12.27 3.72
C SER A 8 -14.17 -12.07 4.34
N SER A 9 -13.39 -13.14 4.34
CA SER A 9 -11.98 -13.15 4.75
C SER A 9 -11.06 -12.44 3.75
N VAL A 10 -11.52 -12.16 2.53
CA VAL A 10 -10.76 -11.46 1.48
C VAL A 10 -10.97 -9.94 1.48
N SER A 11 -11.69 -9.39 2.47
CA SER A 11 -11.92 -7.93 2.57
C SER A 11 -10.64 -7.09 2.60
N SER A 12 -9.51 -7.65 3.03
CA SER A 12 -8.18 -6.99 3.04
C SER A 12 -7.26 -7.40 1.89
N GLU A 13 -7.72 -8.21 0.92
CA GLU A 13 -6.88 -8.76 -0.14
C GLU A 13 -6.23 -7.67 -1.01
N ARG A 14 -6.95 -6.61 -1.34
CA ARG A 14 -6.41 -5.47 -2.12
C ARG A 14 -5.25 -4.79 -1.40
N LEU A 15 -5.30 -4.68 -0.07
CA LEU A 15 -4.23 -4.10 0.74
C LEU A 15 -3.00 -5.04 0.79
N PHE A 16 -3.22 -6.34 0.94
CA PHE A 16 -2.14 -7.34 0.92
C PHE A 16 -1.49 -7.52 -0.45
N SER A 17 -2.25 -7.40 -1.53
CA SER A 17 -1.73 -7.46 -2.90
C SER A 17 -0.71 -6.33 -3.13
N LYS A 18 -1.03 -5.10 -2.70
CA LYS A 18 -0.08 -3.97 -2.74
C LYS A 18 1.13 -4.20 -1.85
N ALA A 19 0.94 -4.80 -0.67
CA ALA A 19 2.05 -5.17 0.22
C ALA A 19 3.00 -6.20 -0.41
N GLY A 20 2.47 -7.07 -1.27
CA GLY A 20 3.25 -8.05 -2.03
C GLY A 20 4.34 -7.42 -2.89
N LEU A 21 4.10 -6.23 -3.43
CA LEU A 21 5.08 -5.49 -4.26
C LEU A 21 6.29 -5.00 -3.47
N ILE A 22 6.13 -4.68 -2.18
CA ILE A 22 7.21 -4.20 -1.30
C ILE A 22 7.86 -5.32 -0.48
N PHE A 23 7.12 -6.40 -0.22
CA PHE A 23 7.59 -7.55 0.56
C PHE A 23 8.22 -8.64 -0.31
N GLY A 24 7.57 -8.98 -1.43
CA GLY A 24 7.95 -10.08 -2.32
C GLY A 24 8.96 -9.70 -3.41
N ASN A 25 9.28 -8.41 -3.55
CA ASN A 25 10.27 -7.96 -4.52
C ASN A 25 11.67 -8.44 -4.09
N ALA A 26 12.33 -9.21 -4.96
CA ALA A 26 13.66 -9.77 -4.70
C ALA A 26 14.80 -8.77 -5.01
N LEU A 27 14.49 -7.61 -5.60
CA LEU A 27 15.44 -6.58 -6.04
C LEU A 27 15.43 -5.35 -5.10
N ARG A 28 15.82 -4.17 -5.61
CA ARG A 28 15.83 -2.90 -4.87
C ARG A 28 14.44 -2.61 -4.28
N ASN A 29 14.43 -2.09 -3.04
CA ASN A 29 13.27 -1.66 -2.25
C ASN A 29 12.50 -2.75 -1.49
N ARG A 30 13.08 -3.94 -1.29
CA ARG A 30 12.49 -4.94 -0.39
C ARG A 30 12.50 -4.46 1.06
N LEU A 31 11.32 -4.35 1.66
CA LEU A 31 11.17 -4.05 3.08
C LEU A 31 11.13 -5.35 3.89
N SER A 32 11.60 -5.29 5.13
CA SER A 32 11.43 -6.41 6.07
C SER A 32 9.95 -6.61 6.37
N GLY A 33 9.55 -7.86 6.67
CA GLY A 33 8.15 -8.17 7.01
C GLY A 33 7.63 -7.32 8.17
N GLU A 34 8.46 -7.10 9.19
CA GLU A 34 8.13 -6.24 10.34
C GLU A 34 7.83 -4.79 9.93
N MET A 35 8.55 -4.24 8.95
CA MET A 35 8.29 -2.89 8.46
C MET A 35 7.00 -2.84 7.62
N VAL A 36 6.76 -3.87 6.81
CA VAL A 36 5.54 -4.00 6.00
C VAL A 36 4.30 -4.06 6.89
N GLU A 37 4.34 -4.80 7.99
CA GLU A 37 3.25 -4.85 8.98
C GLU A 37 2.92 -3.45 9.54
N LYS A 38 3.95 -2.68 9.93
CA LYS A 38 3.77 -1.32 10.44
C LYS A 38 3.12 -0.40 9.40
N ILE A 39 3.58 -0.48 8.14
CA ILE A 39 3.01 0.30 7.03
C ILE A 39 1.55 -0.09 6.77
N LEU A 40 1.21 -1.38 6.83
CA LEU A 40 -0.16 -1.85 6.63
C LEU A 40 -1.11 -1.32 7.70
N VAL A 41 -0.68 -1.29 8.96
CA VAL A 41 -1.47 -0.70 10.05
C VAL A 41 -1.72 0.79 9.81
N VAL A 42 -0.69 1.54 9.40
CA VAL A 42 -0.85 2.96 9.07
C VAL A 42 -1.82 3.12 7.90
N LYS A 43 -1.58 2.42 6.78
CA LYS A 43 -2.41 2.54 5.57
C LYS A 43 -3.88 2.17 5.81
N ALA A 44 -4.14 1.14 6.59
CA ALA A 44 -5.50 0.71 6.93
C ALA A 44 -6.26 1.71 7.81
N ASN A 45 -5.56 2.65 8.45
CA ASN A 45 -6.15 3.64 9.36
C ASN A 45 -5.94 5.09 8.89
N MET A 46 -5.28 5.34 7.75
CA MET A 46 -4.99 6.71 7.26
C MET A 46 -6.25 7.58 7.16
N ASP A 47 -7.35 7.02 6.63
CA ASP A 47 -8.61 7.73 6.46
C ASP A 47 -9.29 8.06 7.81
N LYS A 48 -9.03 7.24 8.84
CA LYS A 48 -9.56 7.42 10.20
C LYS A 48 -8.69 8.35 11.05
N LEU A 49 -7.41 8.47 10.70
CA LEU A 49 -6.41 9.23 11.43
C LEU A 49 -6.38 10.72 11.06
N LEU A 50 -7.25 11.19 10.15
CA LEU A 50 -7.29 12.58 9.66
C LEU A 50 -5.91 13.09 9.19
N LEU A 51 -5.06 12.17 8.72
CA LEU A 51 -3.64 12.41 8.48
C LEU A 51 -3.29 12.70 7.01
N GLY A 52 -4.29 12.85 6.14
CA GLY A 52 -4.05 13.20 4.74
C GLY A 52 -5.29 13.81 4.05
N PRO A 53 -5.09 14.58 2.97
CA PRO A 53 -6.17 15.01 2.09
C PRO A 53 -6.96 13.80 1.58
N PRO A 54 -8.26 13.94 1.25
CA PRO A 54 -9.09 12.82 0.80
C PRO A 54 -8.42 12.12 -0.38
N THR A 55 -7.95 10.89 -0.18
CA THR A 55 -7.33 10.11 -1.24
C THR A 55 -8.41 9.53 -2.14
N GLU A 56 -8.88 10.31 -3.10
CA GLU A 56 -9.39 9.77 -4.36
C GLU A 56 -8.20 9.59 -5.31
N ILE A 57 -7.42 8.54 -5.12
CA ILE A 57 -6.50 8.12 -6.17
C ILE A 57 -6.46 6.59 -6.20
N ASP A 58 -7.32 6.01 -7.03
CA ASP A 58 -7.14 4.68 -7.59
C ASP A 58 -6.06 4.81 -8.69
N SER A 59 -4.82 5.14 -8.29
CA SER A 59 -3.68 5.16 -9.20
C SER A 59 -3.21 3.72 -9.35
N ASP A 60 -3.85 3.02 -10.28
CA ASP A 60 -3.26 1.89 -11.01
C ASP A 60 -2.21 2.38 -12.03
N GLU A 61 -1.87 3.68 -12.02
CA GLU A 61 -0.72 4.22 -12.74
C GLU A 61 0.57 3.84 -12.00
N THR A 62 1.29 2.89 -12.58
CA THR A 62 2.73 2.78 -12.42
C THR A 62 3.36 4.10 -12.81
N VAL A 63 3.90 4.85 -11.84
CA VAL A 63 4.72 6.02 -12.13
C VAL A 63 6.04 5.51 -12.72
N ASP A 64 6.11 5.41 -14.04
CA ASP A 64 7.36 5.17 -14.76
C ASP A 64 8.24 6.40 -14.57
N PHE A 65 9.21 6.28 -13.65
CA PHE A 65 10.31 7.22 -13.57
C PHE A 65 11.27 6.94 -14.73
N ASP A 66 10.96 7.49 -15.90
CA ASP A 66 11.96 7.68 -16.95
C ASP A 66 12.96 8.73 -16.47
N VAL A 67 14.01 8.25 -15.78
CA VAL A 67 15.19 9.05 -15.45
C VAL A 67 15.98 9.21 -16.75
N ASP A 68 15.77 10.33 -17.42
CA ASP A 68 16.56 10.72 -18.60
C ASP A 68 18.02 10.95 -18.13
N LEU A 69 18.87 9.95 -18.37
CA LEU A 69 20.28 9.90 -17.93
C LEU A 69 21.22 10.78 -18.79
N ASN A 70 20.68 11.72 -19.56
CA ASN A 70 21.46 12.51 -20.53
C ASN A 70 21.99 13.85 -20.00
N ASP A 71 21.74 14.21 -18.73
CA ASP A 71 22.20 15.48 -18.12
C ASP A 71 23.22 15.29 -16.96
N ILE A 72 24.11 14.30 -17.05
CA ILE A 72 25.35 14.24 -16.24
C ILE A 72 26.58 14.34 -17.15
#